data_AF-A0A518GZM8-F1
#
_entry.id   AF-A0A518GZM8-F1
#
_cell.length_a   1.000
_cell.length_b   1.000
_cell.length_c   1.000
_cell.angle_alpha   90.00
_cell.angle_beta   90.00
_cell.angle_gamma   90.00
#
_symmetry.space_group_name_H-M   'P 1'
#
loop_
_entity.id
_entity.type
_entity.pdbx_description
1 polymer ?
#
loop_
_entity_poly.entity_id
_entity_poly.type
_entity_poly.pdbx_seq_one_letter_code
_entity_poly.pdbx_strand_id
1 'polypeptide(L)' 'MAKKKPPTKLGEQLRAAIEARGLSGGAVARMAGVDPRSIGRWLAGTQGLNLDTAEKVAEALGLRLR' A
#
# COMPACT_ATOMS: atom_id res chain seq x y z
N MET A 1 -15.09 -17.71 -3.94
CA MET A 1 -14.59 -16.39 -4.39
C MET A 1 -14.36 -15.53 -3.15
N ALA A 2 -13.13 -15.15 -2.84
CA ALA A 2 -12.79 -14.49 -1.58
C ALA A 2 -13.45 -13.10 -1.48
N LYS A 3 -14.15 -12.86 -0.36
CA LYS A 3 -14.84 -11.59 -0.07
C LYS A 3 -13.80 -10.46 0.03
N LYS A 4 -13.80 -9.53 -0.94
CA LYS A 4 -12.98 -8.31 -0.91
C LYS A 4 -13.33 -7.52 0.35
N LYS A 5 -12.42 -7.45 1.32
CA LYS A 5 -12.58 -6.56 2.49
C LYS A 5 -12.53 -5.13 1.95
N PRO A 6 -13.49 -4.25 2.29
CA PRO A 6 -13.50 -2.90 1.74
C PRO A 6 -12.16 -2.25 2.09
N PRO A 7 -11.46 -1.67 1.10
CA PRO A 7 -10.22 -0.98 1.37
C PRO A 7 -10.54 0.15 2.36
N THR A 8 -9.81 0.18 3.47
CA THR A 8 -9.87 1.31 4.39
C THR A 8 -9.54 2.60 3.63
N LYS A 9 -10.19 3.73 3.94
CA LYS A 9 -9.91 5.03 3.29
C LYS A 9 -8.41 5.34 3.17
N LEU A 10 -7.63 4.98 4.18
CA LEU A 10 -6.17 5.11 4.17
C LEU A 10 -5.50 4.31 3.04
N GLY A 11 -5.93 3.08 2.82
CA GLY A 11 -5.39 2.22 1.77
C GLY A 11 -5.70 2.76 0.37
N GLU A 12 -6.88 3.36 0.19
CA GLU A 12 -7.20 4.04 -1.07
C GLU A 12 -6.33 5.28 -1.29
N GLN A 13 -6.10 6.08 -0.24
CA GLN A 13 -5.22 7.25 -0.31
C GLN A 13 -3.77 6.87 -0.66
N LEU A 14 -3.24 5.82 -0.04
CA LEU A 14 -1.90 5.33 -0.35
C LEU A 14 -1.84 4.80 -1.78
N ARG A 15 -2.83 4.04 -2.24
CA ARG A 15 -2.88 3.58 -3.64
C ARG A 15 -2.91 4.76 -4.63
N ALA A 16 -3.74 5.75 -4.36
CA ALA A 16 -3.83 6.96 -5.20
C ALA A 16 -2.50 7.72 -5.22
N ALA A 17 -1.80 7.82 -4.08
CA ALA A 17 -0.49 8.47 -4.01
C ALA A 17 0.59 7.70 -4.79
N ILE A 18 0.54 6.37 -4.80
CA ILE A 18 1.43 5.51 -5.60
C ILE A 18 1.17 5.71 -7.09
N GLU A 19 -0.11 5.69 -7.51
CA GLU A 19 -0.52 5.89 -8.90
C GLU A 19 -0.19 7.31 -9.40
N ALA A 20 -0.43 8.35 -8.59
CA ALA A 20 -0.10 9.73 -8.93
C ALA A 20 1.40 9.97 -9.17
N ARG A 21 2.26 9.09 -8.65
CA ARG A 21 3.72 9.13 -8.83
C ARG A 21 4.23 8.17 -9.90
N GLY A 22 3.34 7.40 -10.53
CA GLY A 22 3.71 6.39 -11.53
C GLY A 22 4.57 5.24 -10.95
N LEU A 23 4.52 5.02 -9.64
CA LEU A 23 5.32 3.97 -9.00
C LEU A 23 4.61 2.63 -9.10
N SER A 24 5.35 1.56 -9.40
CA SER A 24 4.82 0.20 -9.32
C SER A 24 4.76 -0.26 -7.86
N GLY A 25 3.83 -1.17 -7.55
CA GLY A 25 3.75 -1.76 -6.21
C GLY A 25 5.06 -2.42 -5.75
N GLY A 26 5.81 -3.01 -6.68
CA GLY A 26 7.14 -3.58 -6.38
C GLY A 26 8.19 -2.52 -6.08
N ALA A 27 8.15 -1.37 -6.78
CA ALA A 27 9.06 -0.25 -6.49
C ALA A 27 8.79 0.34 -5.10
N VAL A 28 7.52 0.57 -4.77
CA VAL A 28 7.13 1.07 -3.44
C VAL A 28 7.50 0.10 -2.35
N ALA A 29 7.28 -1.20 -2.56
CA ALA A 29 7.66 -2.23 -1.59
C ALA A 29 9.16 -2.21 -1.29
N ARG A 30 10.00 -2.08 -2.34
CA ARG A 30 11.45 -1.97 -2.20
C ARG A 30 11.86 -0.68 -1.50
N MET A 31 11.23 0.46 -1.81
CA MET A 31 11.50 1.74 -1.15
C MET A 31 11.11 1.71 0.34
N ALA A 32 10.00 1.06 0.68
CA ALA A 32 9.49 0.93 2.03
C ALA A 32 10.14 -0.20 2.84
N GLY A 33 11.00 -1.02 2.23
CA GLY A 33 11.62 -2.16 2.90
C GLY A 33 10.62 -3.24 3.33
N VAL A 34 9.51 -3.39 2.60
CA VAL A 34 8.45 -4.36 2.89
C VAL A 34 8.37 -5.44 1.82
N ASP A 35 7.72 -6.55 2.14
CA ASP A 35 7.58 -7.66 1.21
C ASP A 35 6.73 -7.27 -0.04
N PRO A 36 7.28 -7.43 -1.27
CA PRO A 36 6.55 -7.08 -2.49
C PRO A 36 5.29 -7.90 -2.73
N ARG A 37 5.21 -9.14 -2.23
CA ARG A 37 4.00 -9.98 -2.39
C ARG A 37 2.88 -9.45 -1.50
N SER A 38 3.19 -8.97 -0.30
CA SER A 38 2.24 -8.31 0.60
C SER A 38 1.65 -7.04 -0.04
N ILE A 39 2.49 -6.18 -0.63
CA ILE A 39 2.01 -4.99 -1.36
C ILE A 39 1.20 -5.38 -2.59
N GLY A 40 1.64 -6.37 -3.37
CA GLY A 40 0.89 -6.88 -4.52
C GLY A 40 -0.51 -7.40 -4.15
N ARG A 41 -0.63 -8.16 -3.05
CA ARG A 41 -1.93 -8.65 -2.53
C ARG A 41 -2.83 -7.51 -2.06
N TRP A 42 -2.25 -6.50 -1.41
CA TRP A 42 -3.00 -5.32 -0.99
C TRP A 42 -3.49 -4.49 -2.17
N LEU A 43 -2.65 -4.25 -3.18
CA LEU A 43 -3.05 -3.58 -4.42
C LEU A 43 -4.12 -4.38 -5.19
N ALA A 44 -4.05 -5.71 -5.18
CA ALA A 44 -5.09 -6.57 -5.73
C ALA A 44 -6.37 -6.64 -4.89
N GLY A 45 -6.37 -6.08 -3.68
CA GLY A 45 -7.51 -6.12 -2.75
C GLY A 45 -7.78 -7.51 -2.16
N THR A 46 -6.81 -8.43 -2.22
CA THR A 46 -6.92 -9.79 -1.67
C THR A 46 -6.53 -9.85 -0.19
N GLN A 47 -5.80 -8.85 0.30
CA GLN A 47 -5.40 -8.70 1.69
C GLN A 47 -5.48 -7.24 2.13
N GLY A 48 -5.80 -7.00 3.41
CA GLY A 48 -5.71 -5.67 4.00
C GLY A 48 -4.25 -5.28 4.29
N LEU A 49 -4.00 -3.98 4.39
CA LEU A 49 -2.74 -3.43 4.87
C LEU A 49 -2.82 -3.29 6.40
N ASN A 50 -1.77 -3.73 7.11
CA ASN A 50 -1.65 -3.42 8.54
C ASN A 50 -1.08 -1.99 8.70
N LEU A 51 -1.21 -1.43 9.90
CA LEU A 51 -0.76 -0.05 10.18
C LEU A 51 0.75 0.13 9.98
N ASP A 52 1.57 -0.84 10.44
CA ASP A 52 3.03 -0.81 10.30
C ASP A 52 3.50 -0.76 8.83
N THR A 53 2.88 -1.56 7.95
CA THR A 53 3.18 -1.54 6.51
C THR A 53 2.65 -0.26 5.88
N ALA A 54 1.49 0.23 6.32
CA ALA A 54 0.94 1.50 5.86
C ALA A 54 1.87 2.67 6.20
N GLU A 55 2.48 2.65 7.38
CA GLU A 55 3.44 3.66 7.85
C GLU A 55 4.73 3.60 7.04
N LYS A 56 5.33 2.43 6.85
CA LYS A 56 6.51 2.25 5.99
C LYS A 56 6.28 2.71 4.55
N VAL A 57 5.10 2.39 4.00
CA VAL A 57 4.72 2.83 2.65
C VAL A 57 4.51 4.34 2.62
N ALA A 58 3.86 4.93 3.64
CA ALA A 58 3.69 6.37 3.75
C ALA A 58 5.04 7.08 3.84
N GLU A 59 5.96 6.62 4.69
CA GLU A 59 7.31 7.15 4.84
C GLU A 59 8.13 7.06 3.56
N ALA A 60 8.07 5.92 2.86
CA ALA A 60 8.72 5.75 1.55
C ALA A 60 8.15 6.71 0.49
N LEU A 61 6.88 7.09 0.64
CA LEU A 61 6.24 8.12 -0.15
C LEU A 61 6.45 9.53 0.44
N GLY A 62 7.19 9.72 1.53
CA GLY A 62 7.33 11.02 2.17
C GLY A 62 6.00 11.62 2.65
N LEU A 63 5.03 10.75 2.95
CA LEU A 63 3.72 11.09 3.51
C LEU A 63 3.73 10.80 5.01
N ARG A 64 2.90 11.52 5.77
CA ARG A 64 2.75 11.32 7.21
C ARG A 64 1.32 10.91 7.53
N LEU A 65 1.17 9.80 8.24
CA LEU A 65 -0.11 9.37 8.80
C LEU A 65 -0.47 10.32 9.96
N ARG A 66 -1.68 10.87 9.95
CA ARG A 66 -2.22 11.76 11.00
C ARG A 66 -3.63 11.34 11.38
#